data_AF-F4Q8I3-F1
#
_entry.id   AF-F4Q8I3-F1
#
_cell.length_a   1.000
_cell.length_b   1.000
_cell.length_c   1.000
_cell.angle_alpha   90.00
_cell.angle_beta   90.00
_cell.angle_gamma   90.00
#
_symmetry.space_group_name_H-M   'P 1'
#
loop_
_entity.id
_entity.type
_entity.pdbx_description
1 polymer ?
#
loop_
_entity_poly.entity_id
_entity_poly.type
_entity_poly.pdbx_seq_one_letter_code
_entity_poly.pdbx_strand_id
1 'polypeptide(L)'
;MFSSFTRSTVSKLVNGSGASALINARTYYRMPSVPYAQKGLKPFLSERSISFHLEHHKTDIEKANNLVDQTPYRDLPITQVLRQAGGDSEEAPFFNLASSHFNQSFFWKSITDRITEPSVFMLKAFRMDFGSFEEFKAKFSRNASSMSMPGYTWLVFRDKSLSIINTFGSGSPYELEGAFPLLCLDLHERAYYLDYQTNKKKYIANFWNFVDWEFVENKFLNALVQDKDHKQSIEQALVEEYEREMYAFDRDQQSEKDAYIENAKKQTEQALANKDDIDFDDDLEQQLDKEELDGRFAVEEETSEDLYSEDDFQIKK
;
A
#
# COMPACT_ATOMS: atom_id res chain seq x y z
N MET A 1 19.84 55.24 -37.82
CA MET A 1 20.78 54.18 -38.18
C MET A 1 21.55 53.80 -36.92
N PHE A 2 21.56 52.49 -36.62
CA PHE A 2 22.51 51.66 -35.85
C PHE A 2 23.58 52.40 -35.01
N SER A 3 23.90 52.02 -33.76
CA SER A 3 24.32 50.67 -33.39
C SER A 3 24.57 50.54 -31.87
N SER A 4 24.24 49.36 -31.35
CA SER A 4 24.82 48.62 -30.21
C SER A 4 25.59 49.36 -29.11
N PHE A 5 25.08 49.29 -27.88
CA PHE A 5 25.92 49.25 -26.68
C PHE A 5 25.98 47.82 -26.15
N THR A 6 27.15 47.19 -26.32
CA THR A 6 27.58 46.04 -25.51
C THR A 6 28.12 46.56 -24.18
N ARG A 7 27.67 45.98 -23.07
CA ARG A 7 28.37 46.08 -21.78
C ARG A 7 28.62 44.68 -21.25
N SER A 8 29.87 44.26 -21.40
CA SER A 8 30.49 43.24 -20.56
C SER A 8 31.01 43.91 -19.29
N THR A 9 31.04 43.15 -18.19
CA THR A 9 32.02 43.15 -17.09
C THR A 9 31.42 43.28 -15.68
N VAL A 10 31.27 42.10 -15.04
CA VAL A 10 31.71 41.73 -13.68
C VAL A 10 31.01 42.35 -12.45
N SER A 11 30.20 41.49 -11.82
CA SER A 11 30.23 41.02 -10.41
C SER A 11 30.51 42.02 -9.27
N LYS A 12 29.57 42.11 -8.32
CA LYS A 12 29.74 41.48 -6.99
C LYS A 12 28.50 41.65 -6.07
N LEU A 13 28.08 40.49 -5.54
CA LEU A 13 27.66 40.21 -4.15
C LEU A 13 26.46 40.94 -3.55
N VAL A 14 25.37 40.17 -3.42
CA VAL A 14 24.63 40.10 -2.15
C VAL A 14 24.62 38.64 -1.71
N ASN A 15 25.42 38.35 -0.68
CA ASN A 15 25.27 37.15 0.13
C ASN A 15 23.96 37.29 0.93
N GLY A 16 23.07 36.31 0.81
CA GLY A 16 21.88 36.21 1.64
C GLY A 16 21.23 34.86 1.44
N SER A 17 21.06 34.13 2.55
CA SER A 17 20.41 32.82 2.69
C SER A 17 21.02 31.67 1.89
N GLY A 18 21.75 30.81 2.60
CA GLY A 18 21.88 29.41 2.23
C GLY A 18 20.49 28.78 2.26
N ALA A 19 19.75 28.96 1.17
CA ALA A 19 18.67 28.05 0.82
C ALA A 19 19.32 26.68 0.68
N SER A 20 18.96 25.78 1.59
CA SER A 20 19.28 24.37 1.48
C SER A 20 18.93 23.94 0.06
N ALA A 21 19.94 23.53 -0.71
CA ALA A 21 19.71 22.90 -1.99
C ALA A 21 19.00 21.58 -1.66
N LEU A 22 17.67 21.60 -1.70
CA LEU A 22 16.86 20.40 -1.77
C LEU A 22 17.31 19.68 -3.03
N ILE A 23 18.16 18.67 -2.85
CA ILE A 23 18.47 17.71 -3.89
C ILE A 23 17.13 17.02 -4.17
N ASN A 24 16.45 17.41 -5.26
CA ASN A 24 15.28 16.71 -5.78
C ASN A 24 15.72 15.31 -6.20
N ALA A 25 15.73 14.38 -5.25
CA ALA A 25 16.01 12.99 -5.52
C ALA A 25 14.72 12.37 -6.08
N ARG A 26 14.73 12.10 -7.39
CA ARG A 26 13.62 11.45 -8.09
C ARG A 26 13.28 10.09 -7.47
N THR A 27 12.00 9.87 -7.21
CA THR A 27 11.41 8.59 -6.79
C THR A 27 11.10 7.78 -8.05
N TYR A 28 11.85 6.72 -8.31
CA TYR A 28 11.55 5.77 -9.38
C TYR A 28 10.82 4.59 -8.78
N TYR A 29 9.71 4.16 -9.39
CA TYR A 29 8.94 3.03 -8.90
C TYR A 29 9.82 1.79 -8.68
N ARG A 30 9.67 1.14 -7.53
CA ARG A 30 10.42 -0.06 -7.15
C ARG A 30 9.50 -1.23 -6.84
N MET A 31 10.06 -2.43 -6.91
CA MET A 31 9.36 -3.62 -6.45
C MET A 31 9.09 -3.52 -4.95
N PRO A 32 7.87 -3.82 -4.48
CA PRO A 32 7.61 -3.94 -3.05
C PRO A 32 8.33 -5.17 -2.48
N SER A 33 8.60 -5.13 -1.17
CA SER A 33 9.01 -6.33 -0.44
C SER A 33 7.87 -7.35 -0.42
N VAL A 34 8.17 -8.60 -0.77
CA VAL A 34 7.24 -9.74 -0.75
C VAL A 34 7.90 -10.89 0.02
N PRO A 35 7.89 -10.86 1.37
CA PRO A 35 8.73 -11.71 2.21
C PRO A 35 8.41 -13.21 2.10
N TYR A 36 7.18 -13.54 1.71
CA TYR A 36 6.71 -14.91 1.51
C TYR A 36 6.94 -15.44 0.09
N ALA A 37 7.58 -14.68 -0.81
CA ALA A 37 7.73 -15.05 -2.22
C ALA A 37 8.39 -16.43 -2.42
N GLN A 38 9.50 -16.69 -1.72
CA GLN A 38 10.27 -17.95 -1.87
C GLN A 38 9.56 -19.19 -1.31
N LYS A 39 8.60 -19.04 -0.39
CA LYS A 39 7.88 -20.17 0.22
C LYS A 39 6.46 -20.34 -0.33
N GLY A 40 5.89 -19.29 -0.90
CA GLY A 40 4.47 -19.22 -1.23
C GLY A 40 3.56 -19.00 -0.02
N LEU A 41 2.28 -18.85 -0.29
CA LEU A 41 1.18 -18.72 0.67
C LEU A 41 0.20 -19.88 0.49
N LYS A 42 0.63 -21.14 0.68
CA LYS A 42 -0.24 -22.30 0.42
C LYS A 42 -1.33 -22.45 1.51
N PRO A 43 -2.60 -22.76 1.16
CA PRO A 43 -3.06 -23.20 -0.16
C PRO A 43 -3.45 -22.07 -1.12
N PHE A 44 -3.25 -20.80 -0.76
CA PHE A 44 -3.63 -19.64 -1.57
C PHE A 44 -2.76 -19.42 -2.80
N LEU A 45 -1.43 -19.25 -2.68
CA LEU A 45 -0.52 -19.07 -3.81
C LEU A 45 0.72 -19.95 -3.66
N SER A 46 1.14 -20.63 -4.72
CA SER A 46 2.45 -21.29 -4.75
C SER A 46 3.58 -20.29 -4.99
N GLU A 47 4.80 -20.66 -4.59
CA GLU A 47 6.03 -19.92 -4.94
C GLU A 47 6.08 -19.61 -6.45
N ARG A 48 5.78 -20.60 -7.30
CA ARG A 48 5.76 -20.43 -8.75
C ARG A 48 4.77 -19.35 -9.21
N SER A 49 3.56 -19.32 -8.64
CA SER A 49 2.57 -18.29 -8.97
C SER A 49 3.01 -16.91 -8.52
N ILE A 50 3.60 -16.80 -7.32
CA ILE A 50 4.10 -15.52 -6.82
C ILE A 50 5.25 -15.03 -7.71
N SER A 51 6.25 -15.87 -8.01
CA SER A 51 7.36 -15.51 -8.89
C SER A 51 6.87 -15.06 -10.27
N PHE A 52 5.94 -15.80 -10.88
CA PHE A 52 5.35 -15.43 -12.17
C PHE A 52 4.61 -14.09 -12.12
N HIS A 53 3.87 -13.83 -11.04
CA HIS A 53 3.17 -12.57 -10.86
C HIS A 53 4.16 -11.39 -10.64
N LEU A 54 5.22 -11.58 -9.85
CA LEU A 54 6.26 -10.57 -9.63
C LEU A 54 7.04 -10.22 -10.92
N GLU A 55 7.27 -11.17 -11.82
CA GLU A 55 7.89 -10.89 -13.13
C GLU A 55 7.05 -9.92 -13.98
N HIS A 56 5.73 -10.04 -13.94
CA HIS A 56 4.82 -9.12 -14.61
C HIS A 56 4.84 -7.74 -13.95
N HIS A 57 4.80 -7.70 -12.61
CA HIS A 57 4.91 -6.46 -11.85
C HIS A 57 6.20 -5.69 -12.18
N LYS A 58 7.33 -6.40 -12.20
CA LYS A 58 8.64 -5.84 -12.54
C LYS A 58 8.66 -5.25 -13.95
N THR A 59 8.08 -5.96 -14.92
CA THR A 59 7.99 -5.49 -16.31
C THR A 59 7.19 -4.18 -16.41
N ASP A 60 6.08 -4.08 -15.67
CA ASP A 60 5.24 -2.87 -15.65
C ASP A 60 5.99 -1.70 -15.01
N ILE A 61 6.73 -1.94 -13.92
CA ILE A 61 7.58 -0.94 -13.25
C ILE A 61 8.67 -0.42 -14.19
N GLU A 62 9.41 -1.30 -14.86
CA GLU A 62 10.49 -0.91 -15.79
C GLU A 62 9.93 -0.03 -16.92
N LYS A 63 8.79 -0.40 -17.49
CA LYS A 63 8.13 0.41 -18.53
C LYS A 63 7.62 1.74 -17.99
N ALA A 64 7.02 1.77 -16.81
CA ALA A 64 6.56 3.00 -16.18
C ALA A 64 7.74 3.97 -15.95
N ASN A 65 8.85 3.47 -15.42
CA ASN A 65 10.07 4.23 -15.17
C ASN A 65 10.72 4.79 -16.45
N ASN A 66 10.61 4.06 -17.57
CA ASN A 66 11.09 4.55 -18.88
C ASN A 66 10.23 5.69 -19.46
N LEU A 67 8.96 5.77 -19.06
CA LEU A 67 8.02 6.79 -19.56
C LEU A 67 7.93 8.01 -18.63
N VAL A 68 8.10 7.84 -17.31
CA VAL A 68 7.82 8.90 -16.31
C VAL A 68 8.67 10.16 -16.49
N ASP A 69 9.81 10.08 -17.15
CA ASP A 69 10.64 11.25 -17.54
C ASP A 69 9.97 12.20 -18.54
N GLN A 70 9.04 11.66 -19.31
CA GLN A 70 8.39 12.33 -20.44
C GLN A 70 6.99 12.84 -20.05
N THR A 71 6.62 12.72 -18.78
CA THR A 71 5.29 13.10 -18.27
C THR A 71 5.43 14.23 -17.23
N PRO A 72 4.35 15.02 -17.00
CA PRO A 72 4.35 16.03 -15.93
C PRO A 72 4.30 15.41 -14.52
N TYR A 73 4.18 14.08 -14.42
CA TYR A 73 3.98 13.34 -13.18
C TYR A 73 5.27 12.90 -12.51
N ARG A 74 6.42 13.22 -13.10
CA ARG A 74 7.76 12.77 -12.70
C ARG A 74 8.03 12.83 -11.20
N ASP A 75 7.65 13.94 -10.59
CA ASP A 75 7.98 14.26 -9.19
C ASP A 75 6.75 14.18 -8.28
N LEU A 76 5.66 13.55 -8.75
CA LEU A 76 4.44 13.39 -7.96
C LEU A 76 4.38 12.03 -7.26
N PRO A 77 3.83 11.97 -6.05
CA PRO A 77 3.45 10.71 -5.45
C PRO A 77 2.48 9.94 -6.35
N ILE A 78 2.65 8.62 -6.44
CA ILE A 78 1.84 7.77 -7.34
C ILE A 78 0.33 7.95 -7.15
N THR A 79 -0.12 8.19 -5.92
CA THR A 79 -1.55 8.43 -5.64
C THR A 79 -2.07 9.70 -6.31
N GLN A 80 -1.25 10.75 -6.41
CA GLN A 80 -1.58 11.97 -7.16
C GLN A 80 -1.53 11.72 -8.67
N VAL A 81 -0.55 10.96 -9.15
CA VAL A 81 -0.48 10.53 -10.55
C VAL A 81 -1.78 9.84 -10.96
N LEU A 82 -2.26 8.88 -10.16
CA LEU A 82 -3.48 8.14 -10.48
C LEU A 82 -4.74 9.00 -10.48
N ARG A 83 -4.80 10.03 -9.63
CA ARG A 83 -5.90 11.00 -9.62
C ARG A 83 -5.88 11.96 -10.81
N GLN A 84 -4.68 12.34 -11.27
CA GLN A 84 -4.51 13.36 -12.31
C GLN A 84 -4.48 12.79 -13.73
N ALA A 85 -3.88 11.62 -13.91
CA ALA A 85 -3.74 10.97 -15.22
C ALA A 85 -4.93 10.06 -15.56
N GLY A 86 -5.73 9.67 -14.55
CA GLY A 86 -6.90 8.82 -14.75
C GLY A 86 -7.94 9.47 -15.67
N GLY A 87 -8.41 8.71 -16.66
CA GLY A 87 -9.43 9.15 -17.61
C GLY A 87 -8.92 9.99 -18.79
N ASP A 88 -7.64 10.37 -18.83
CA ASP A 88 -7.02 11.01 -20.00
C ASP A 88 -6.48 9.96 -20.98
N SER A 89 -6.98 9.99 -22.21
CA SER A 89 -6.55 9.05 -23.26
C SER A 89 -5.11 9.25 -23.72
N GLU A 90 -4.58 10.47 -23.64
CA GLU A 90 -3.19 10.76 -24.02
C GLU A 90 -2.20 10.20 -22.98
N GLU A 91 -2.60 10.21 -21.70
CA GLU A 91 -1.79 9.70 -20.59
C GLU A 91 -2.00 8.20 -20.33
N ALA A 92 -2.98 7.58 -20.98
CA ALA A 92 -3.35 6.18 -20.80
C ALA A 92 -2.16 5.20 -20.85
N PRO A 93 -1.16 5.32 -21.74
CA PRO A 93 0.00 4.41 -21.75
C PRO A 93 0.79 4.42 -20.44
N PHE A 94 1.08 5.61 -19.89
CA PHE A 94 1.80 5.75 -18.63
C PHE A 94 0.90 5.42 -17.44
N PHE A 95 -0.32 5.94 -17.43
CA PHE A 95 -1.31 5.68 -16.38
C PHE A 95 -1.53 4.18 -16.16
N ASN A 96 -1.72 3.40 -17.24
CA ASN A 96 -1.96 1.96 -17.13
C ASN A 96 -0.80 1.21 -16.47
N LEU A 97 0.44 1.66 -16.68
CA LEU A 97 1.64 1.05 -16.09
C LEU A 97 1.83 1.48 -14.63
N ALA A 98 1.71 2.78 -14.35
CA ALA A 98 1.77 3.31 -12.99
C ALA A 98 0.66 2.71 -12.10
N SER A 99 -0.56 2.61 -12.65
CA SER A 99 -1.70 2.02 -11.96
C SER A 99 -1.56 0.51 -11.76
N SER A 100 -1.04 -0.23 -12.76
CA SER A 100 -0.70 -1.64 -12.58
C SER A 100 0.33 -1.83 -11.46
N HIS A 101 1.36 -0.96 -11.40
CA HIS A 101 2.34 -0.99 -10.32
C HIS A 101 1.67 -0.74 -8.96
N PHE A 102 0.86 0.32 -8.82
CA PHE A 102 0.15 0.61 -7.58
C PHE A 102 -0.76 -0.55 -7.15
N ASN A 103 -1.56 -1.08 -8.08
CA ASN A 103 -2.54 -2.11 -7.76
C ASN A 103 -1.89 -3.41 -7.32
N GLN A 104 -0.83 -3.85 -8.01
CA GLN A 104 -0.08 -5.05 -7.63
C GLN A 104 0.65 -4.84 -6.29
N SER A 105 1.27 -3.68 -6.07
CA SER A 105 1.89 -3.34 -4.77
C SER A 105 0.87 -3.37 -3.64
N PHE A 106 -0.34 -2.86 -3.87
CA PHE A 106 -1.41 -2.90 -2.87
C PHE A 106 -1.91 -4.32 -2.62
N PHE A 107 -2.04 -5.15 -3.66
CA PHE A 107 -2.40 -6.56 -3.53
C PHE A 107 -1.38 -7.33 -2.68
N TRP A 108 -0.08 -7.15 -2.92
CA TRP A 108 0.95 -7.81 -2.11
C TRP A 108 0.89 -7.38 -0.65
N LYS A 109 0.65 -6.10 -0.36
CA LYS A 109 0.48 -5.61 1.02
C LYS A 109 -0.85 -6.03 1.66
N SER A 110 -1.86 -6.37 0.86
CA SER A 110 -3.16 -6.86 1.32
C SER A 110 -3.13 -8.31 1.81
N ILE A 111 -2.02 -9.01 1.58
CA ILE A 111 -1.87 -10.41 1.95
C ILE A 111 -0.61 -10.65 2.77
N THR A 112 -0.63 -11.69 3.60
CA THR A 112 0.46 -12.00 4.54
C THR A 112 0.57 -13.50 4.78
N ASP A 113 1.72 -13.94 5.28
CA ASP A 113 1.96 -15.31 5.76
C ASP A 113 1.66 -15.49 7.26
N ARG A 114 1.26 -14.40 7.93
CA ARG A 114 0.81 -14.41 9.32
C ARG A 114 -0.70 -14.63 9.37
N ILE A 115 -1.17 -15.21 10.47
CA ILE A 115 -2.59 -15.21 10.77
C ILE A 115 -2.89 -13.88 11.44
N THR A 116 -3.71 -13.07 10.80
CA THR A 116 -4.25 -11.83 11.37
C THR A 116 -5.77 -11.95 11.41
N GLU A 117 -6.42 -11.18 12.28
CA GLU A 117 -7.88 -11.12 12.37
C GLU A 117 -8.31 -9.66 12.48
N PRO A 118 -9.52 -9.31 11.99
CA PRO A 118 -10.03 -7.96 12.20
C PRO A 118 -10.25 -7.71 13.70
N SER A 119 -9.76 -6.57 14.18
CA SER A 119 -10.01 -6.05 15.52
C SER A 119 -11.49 -5.78 15.75
N VAL A 120 -11.86 -5.62 17.03
CA VAL A 120 -13.22 -5.25 17.43
C VAL A 120 -13.69 -3.96 16.75
N PHE A 121 -12.77 -3.00 16.54
CA PHE A 121 -13.08 -1.76 15.84
C PHE A 121 -13.45 -2.01 14.37
N MET A 122 -12.67 -2.82 13.66
CA MET A 122 -12.95 -3.16 12.27
C MET A 122 -14.23 -4.01 12.13
N LEU A 123 -14.43 -4.98 13.02
CA LEU A 123 -15.65 -5.79 13.07
C LEU A 123 -16.90 -4.93 13.27
N LYS A 124 -16.81 -3.88 14.09
CA LYS A 124 -17.89 -2.91 14.28
C LYS A 124 -18.18 -2.12 13.01
N ALA A 125 -17.15 -1.60 12.34
CA ALA A 125 -17.31 -0.90 11.08
C ALA A 125 -17.99 -1.80 10.02
N PHE A 126 -17.55 -3.06 9.91
CA PHE A 126 -18.21 -4.03 9.02
C PHE A 126 -19.68 -4.26 9.39
N ARG A 127 -20.01 -4.35 10.68
CA ARG A 127 -21.39 -4.50 11.13
C ARG A 127 -22.25 -3.28 10.77
N MET A 128 -21.71 -2.08 10.88
CA MET A 128 -22.42 -0.84 10.54
C MET A 128 -22.72 -0.76 9.04
N ASP A 129 -21.75 -1.06 8.18
CA ASP A 129 -21.88 -0.83 6.73
C ASP A 129 -22.41 -2.04 5.94
N PHE A 130 -22.19 -3.26 6.44
CA PHE A 130 -22.58 -4.50 5.78
C PHE A 130 -23.53 -5.38 6.61
N GLY A 131 -23.78 -5.06 7.87
CA GLY A 131 -24.59 -5.85 8.79
C GLY A 131 -23.82 -6.93 9.55
N SER A 132 -22.76 -7.49 8.96
CA SER A 132 -21.79 -8.38 9.64
C SER A 132 -20.50 -8.52 8.85
N PHE A 133 -19.46 -9.05 9.49
CA PHE A 133 -18.21 -9.41 8.81
C PHE A 133 -18.40 -10.52 7.77
N GLU A 134 -19.28 -11.48 8.06
CA GLU A 134 -19.65 -12.57 7.17
C GLU A 134 -20.36 -12.07 5.92
N GLU A 135 -21.28 -11.11 6.07
CA GLU A 135 -21.98 -10.51 4.94
C GLU A 135 -21.04 -9.65 4.10
N PHE A 136 -20.10 -8.92 4.73
CA PHE A 136 -19.01 -8.27 4.03
C PHE A 136 -18.19 -9.27 3.19
N LYS A 137 -17.69 -10.36 3.77
CA LYS A 137 -16.91 -11.39 3.05
C LYS A 137 -17.72 -12.00 1.90
N ALA A 138 -19.01 -12.26 2.12
CA ALA A 138 -19.90 -12.80 1.11
C ALA A 138 -20.12 -11.82 -0.06
N LYS A 139 -20.36 -10.54 0.25
CA LYS A 139 -20.54 -9.48 -0.75
C LYS A 139 -19.25 -9.23 -1.53
N PHE A 140 -18.10 -9.18 -0.87
CA PHE A 140 -16.79 -9.02 -1.52
C PHE A 140 -16.51 -10.20 -2.46
N SER A 141 -16.66 -11.44 -1.97
CA SER A 141 -16.46 -12.66 -2.76
C SER A 141 -17.39 -12.74 -3.97
N ARG A 142 -18.64 -12.27 -3.82
CA ARG A 142 -19.62 -12.21 -4.91
C ARG A 142 -19.21 -11.20 -5.99
N ASN A 143 -18.75 -10.02 -5.60
CA ASN A 143 -18.24 -9.00 -6.52
C ASN A 143 -16.98 -9.49 -7.26
N ALA A 144 -16.05 -10.14 -6.57
CA ALA A 144 -14.86 -10.74 -7.18
C ALA A 144 -15.22 -11.88 -8.15
N SER A 145 -16.18 -12.73 -7.75
CA SER A 145 -16.63 -13.85 -8.58
C SER A 145 -17.34 -13.40 -9.84
N SER A 146 -18.08 -12.29 -9.81
CA SER A 146 -18.84 -11.78 -10.97
C SER A 146 -17.99 -11.11 -12.04
N MET A 147 -16.73 -10.78 -11.75
CA MET A 147 -15.83 -10.17 -12.74
C MET A 147 -15.50 -11.15 -13.88
N SER A 148 -15.94 -10.81 -15.09
CA SER A 148 -15.65 -11.56 -16.32
C SER A 148 -14.43 -11.01 -17.09
N MET A 149 -13.93 -9.85 -16.68
CA MET A 149 -12.76 -9.20 -17.27
C MET A 149 -11.66 -9.10 -16.22
N PRO A 150 -10.38 -9.05 -16.64
CA PRO A 150 -9.25 -8.83 -15.73
C PRO A 150 -9.42 -7.52 -14.95
N GLY A 151 -8.93 -7.48 -13.72
CA GLY A 151 -9.06 -6.32 -12.85
C GLY A 151 -8.90 -6.68 -11.38
N TYR A 152 -9.49 -5.87 -10.52
CA TYR A 152 -9.33 -5.94 -9.07
C TYR A 152 -10.66 -5.72 -8.35
N THR A 153 -10.87 -6.42 -7.23
CA THR A 153 -11.94 -6.12 -6.28
C THR A 153 -11.35 -5.46 -5.05
N TRP A 154 -11.98 -4.38 -4.59
CA TRP A 154 -11.48 -3.54 -3.51
C TRP A 154 -12.50 -3.39 -2.39
N LEU A 155 -12.00 -3.35 -1.16
CA LEU A 155 -12.67 -2.65 -0.07
C LEU A 155 -12.13 -1.23 -0.05
N VAL A 156 -13.02 -0.24 -0.03
CA VAL A 156 -12.66 1.17 0.05
C VAL A 156 -13.44 1.84 1.17
N PHE A 157 -12.88 2.87 1.78
CA PHE A 157 -13.64 3.86 2.54
C PHE A 157 -13.97 5.03 1.62
N ARG A 158 -15.26 5.37 1.52
CA ARG A 158 -15.76 6.47 0.67
C ARG A 158 -17.09 6.95 1.21
N ASP A 159 -17.35 8.26 1.11
CA ASP A 159 -18.64 8.85 1.51
C ASP A 159 -19.03 8.48 2.95
N LYS A 160 -18.03 8.44 3.84
CA LYS A 160 -18.18 8.07 5.26
C LYS A 160 -18.70 6.65 5.49
N SER A 161 -18.38 5.71 4.60
CA SER A 161 -18.75 4.30 4.77
C SER A 161 -17.77 3.37 4.07
N LEU A 162 -17.71 2.13 4.52
CA LEU A 162 -17.05 1.05 3.80
C LEU A 162 -17.89 0.62 2.59
N SER A 163 -17.22 0.48 1.45
CA SER A 163 -17.84 0.11 0.18
C SER A 163 -16.97 -0.90 -0.57
N ILE A 164 -17.61 -1.72 -1.41
CA ILE A 164 -16.92 -2.66 -2.29
C ILE A 164 -17.05 -2.16 -3.72
N ILE A 165 -15.92 -2.05 -4.42
CA ILE A 165 -15.86 -1.63 -5.82
C ILE A 165 -15.02 -2.61 -6.63
N ASN A 166 -15.27 -2.67 -7.93
CA ASN A 166 -14.44 -3.38 -8.89
C ASN A 166 -13.81 -2.37 -9.85
N THR A 167 -12.53 -2.57 -10.16
CA THR A 167 -11.84 -1.86 -11.25
C THR A 167 -11.44 -2.86 -12.32
N PHE A 168 -11.42 -2.44 -13.59
CA PHE A 168 -11.13 -3.30 -14.74
C PHE A 168 -9.80 -2.94 -15.39
N GLY A 169 -9.11 -3.94 -15.95
CA GLY A 169 -7.75 -3.78 -16.46
C GLY A 169 -6.84 -3.19 -15.40
N SER A 170 -6.15 -2.10 -15.74
CA SER A 170 -5.29 -1.35 -14.82
C SER A 170 -6.03 -0.28 -14.01
N GLY A 171 -7.37 -0.22 -14.00
CA GLY A 171 -8.08 0.83 -13.27
C GLY A 171 -7.79 0.83 -11.75
N SER A 172 -7.83 2.00 -11.13
CA SER A 172 -7.50 2.23 -9.70
C SER A 172 -8.68 2.84 -8.94
N PRO A 173 -8.86 2.53 -7.65
CA PRO A 173 -9.79 3.25 -6.78
C PRO A 173 -9.59 4.77 -6.80
N TYR A 174 -8.37 5.26 -7.06
CA TYR A 174 -8.09 6.70 -7.07
C TYR A 174 -8.68 7.46 -8.26
N GLU A 175 -9.17 6.77 -9.28
CA GLU A 175 -10.01 7.37 -10.34
C GLU A 175 -11.39 7.80 -9.80
N LEU A 176 -11.78 7.26 -8.64
CA LEU A 176 -13.00 7.64 -7.94
C LEU A 176 -12.67 8.68 -6.86
N GLU A 177 -13.30 9.86 -6.99
CA GLU A 177 -13.16 10.93 -6.00
C GLU A 177 -13.57 10.45 -4.59
N GLY A 178 -12.75 10.80 -3.60
CA GLY A 178 -12.98 10.45 -2.19
C GLY A 178 -12.79 8.98 -1.83
N ALA A 179 -12.42 8.10 -2.78
CA ALA A 179 -12.15 6.70 -2.47
C ALA A 179 -10.76 6.51 -1.83
N PHE A 180 -10.74 5.76 -0.72
CA PHE A 180 -9.52 5.33 -0.02
C PHE A 180 -9.45 3.81 -0.02
N PRO A 181 -8.50 3.18 -0.73
CA PRO A 181 -8.37 1.72 -0.77
C PRO A 181 -7.88 1.15 0.55
N LEU A 182 -8.51 0.05 0.98
CA LEU A 182 -8.23 -0.66 2.24
C LEU A 182 -7.79 -2.11 2.01
N LEU A 183 -8.47 -2.83 1.12
CA LEU A 183 -8.16 -4.21 0.75
C LEU A 183 -8.20 -4.36 -0.77
N CYS A 184 -7.30 -5.15 -1.34
CA CYS A 184 -7.28 -5.49 -2.76
C CYS A 184 -7.21 -6.99 -2.99
N LEU A 185 -7.96 -7.47 -3.98
CA LEU A 185 -7.82 -8.80 -4.56
C LEU A 185 -7.59 -8.68 -6.07
N ASP A 186 -6.45 -9.16 -6.55
CA ASP A 186 -6.14 -9.24 -7.99
C ASP A 186 -6.89 -10.42 -8.63
N LEU A 187 -7.63 -10.13 -9.70
CA LEU A 187 -8.45 -11.08 -10.47
C LEU A 187 -8.00 -11.19 -11.93
N HIS A 188 -6.82 -10.69 -12.27
CA HIS A 188 -6.15 -11.08 -13.50
C HIS A 188 -5.83 -12.57 -13.45
N GLU A 189 -6.02 -13.28 -14.56
CA GLU A 189 -5.76 -14.72 -14.61
C GLU A 189 -4.30 -15.04 -14.24
N ARG A 190 -3.35 -14.16 -14.56
CA ARG A 190 -1.93 -14.28 -14.15
C ARG A 190 -1.74 -14.45 -12.63
N ALA A 191 -2.65 -13.92 -11.82
CA ALA A 191 -2.56 -13.98 -10.36
C ALA A 191 -2.88 -15.38 -9.78
N TYR A 192 -3.69 -16.20 -10.48
CA TYR A 192 -4.20 -17.46 -9.92
C TYR A 192 -4.19 -18.66 -10.86
N TYR A 193 -4.02 -18.47 -12.18
CA TYR A 193 -4.23 -19.54 -13.15
C TYR A 193 -3.26 -20.73 -12.98
N LEU A 194 -2.03 -20.48 -12.54
CA LEU A 194 -1.05 -21.55 -12.31
C LEU A 194 -1.47 -22.50 -11.18
N ASP A 195 -2.16 -22.00 -10.14
CA ASP A 195 -2.61 -22.81 -9.00
C ASP A 195 -4.05 -23.33 -9.13
N TYR A 196 -4.93 -22.58 -9.82
CA TYR A 196 -6.38 -22.84 -9.84
C TYR A 196 -6.98 -23.04 -11.22
N GLN A 197 -6.24 -22.72 -12.29
CA GLN A 197 -6.75 -22.68 -13.66
C GLN A 197 -8.04 -21.86 -13.73
N THR A 198 -9.17 -22.45 -14.11
CA THR A 198 -10.46 -21.76 -14.21
C THR A 198 -11.21 -21.67 -12.88
N ASN A 199 -10.72 -22.28 -11.81
CA ASN A 199 -11.39 -22.34 -10.51
C ASN A 199 -11.17 -21.07 -9.66
N LYS A 200 -11.61 -19.93 -10.20
CA LYS A 200 -11.55 -18.62 -9.52
C LYS A 200 -12.25 -18.60 -8.16
N LYS A 201 -13.32 -19.38 -7.98
CA LYS A 201 -14.03 -19.48 -6.70
C LYS A 201 -13.14 -20.04 -5.59
N LYS A 202 -12.30 -21.04 -5.88
CA LYS A 202 -11.38 -21.61 -4.89
C LYS A 202 -10.24 -20.65 -4.56
N TYR A 203 -9.75 -19.89 -5.54
CA TYR A 203 -8.78 -18.80 -5.32
C TYR A 203 -9.34 -17.74 -4.34
N ILE A 204 -10.56 -17.24 -4.61
CA ILE A 204 -11.24 -16.27 -3.73
C ILE A 204 -11.51 -16.86 -2.34
N ALA A 205 -11.89 -18.14 -2.24
CA ALA A 205 -12.12 -18.78 -0.95
C ALA A 205 -10.84 -18.88 -0.12
N ASN A 206 -9.70 -19.20 -0.75
CA ASN A 206 -8.42 -19.30 -0.07
C ASN A 206 -7.85 -17.93 0.33
N PHE A 207 -8.11 -16.87 -0.45
CA PHE A 207 -7.67 -15.50 -0.16
C PHE A 207 -7.99 -15.05 1.26
N TRP A 208 -9.19 -15.35 1.77
CA TRP A 208 -9.63 -14.92 3.10
C TRP A 208 -8.75 -15.42 4.26
N ASN A 209 -7.99 -16.50 4.07
CA ASN A 209 -7.09 -17.02 5.09
C ASN A 209 -5.74 -16.29 5.14
N PHE A 210 -5.46 -15.43 4.16
CA PHE A 210 -4.17 -14.74 4.00
C PHE A 210 -4.32 -13.22 3.94
N VAL A 211 -5.52 -12.68 4.17
CA VAL A 211 -5.71 -11.23 4.26
C VAL A 211 -4.89 -10.69 5.43
N ASP A 212 -4.15 -9.61 5.18
CA ASP A 212 -3.46 -8.86 6.23
C ASP A 212 -4.41 -7.82 6.84
N TRP A 213 -5.12 -8.22 7.90
CA TRP A 213 -6.07 -7.34 8.59
C TRP A 213 -5.39 -6.19 9.32
N GLU A 214 -4.14 -6.36 9.77
CA GLU A 214 -3.35 -5.27 10.34
C GLU A 214 -3.13 -4.17 9.30
N PHE A 215 -2.76 -4.54 8.07
CA PHE A 215 -2.63 -3.60 6.96
C PHE A 215 -3.95 -2.92 6.62
N VAL A 216 -5.05 -3.68 6.50
CA VAL A 216 -6.39 -3.15 6.19
C VAL A 216 -6.82 -2.12 7.23
N GLU A 217 -6.61 -2.42 8.51
CA GLU A 217 -6.99 -1.54 9.63
C GLU A 217 -6.14 -0.30 9.69
N ASN A 218 -4.82 -0.41 9.50
CA ASN A 218 -3.94 0.74 9.43
C ASN A 218 -4.36 1.69 8.30
N LYS A 219 -4.75 1.15 7.14
CA LYS A 219 -5.32 1.96 6.04
C LYS A 219 -6.64 2.62 6.44
N PHE A 220 -7.50 1.89 7.14
CA PHE A 220 -8.79 2.43 7.56
C PHE A 220 -8.62 3.55 8.59
N LEU A 221 -7.80 3.34 9.62
CA LEU A 221 -7.48 4.35 10.62
C LEU A 221 -6.88 5.61 9.97
N ASN A 222 -6.00 5.47 8.98
CA ASN A 222 -5.44 6.60 8.24
C ASN A 222 -6.52 7.35 7.44
N ALA A 223 -7.45 6.65 6.80
CA ALA A 223 -8.59 7.28 6.11
C ALA A 223 -9.47 8.08 7.10
N LEU A 224 -9.63 7.57 8.32
CA LEU A 224 -10.38 8.22 9.39
C LEU A 224 -9.67 9.43 10.03
N VAL A 225 -8.35 9.58 9.90
CA VAL A 225 -7.65 10.80 10.35
C VAL A 225 -8.22 12.04 9.64
N GLN A 226 -8.63 11.88 8.38
CA GLN A 226 -9.25 12.94 7.58
C GLN A 226 -10.76 13.11 7.84
N ASP A 227 -11.41 12.16 8.56
CA ASP A 227 -12.84 12.20 8.93
C ASP A 227 -13.04 11.88 10.42
N LYS A 228 -12.62 12.82 11.27
CA LYS A 228 -12.65 12.67 12.74
C LYS A 228 -14.04 12.38 13.31
N ASP A 229 -15.09 12.93 12.69
CA ASP A 229 -16.48 12.72 13.13
C ASP A 229 -16.90 11.26 12.93
N HIS A 230 -16.54 10.66 11.80
CA HIS A 230 -16.84 9.26 11.53
C HIS A 230 -16.08 8.33 12.48
N LYS A 231 -14.79 8.62 12.75
CA LYS A 231 -14.02 7.90 13.77
C LYS A 231 -14.73 7.90 15.12
N GLN A 232 -15.13 9.08 15.58
CA GLN A 232 -15.81 9.24 16.87
C GLN A 232 -17.15 8.48 16.91
N SER A 233 -17.88 8.41 15.80
CA SER A 233 -19.14 7.65 15.72
C SER A 233 -18.95 6.15 15.92
N ILE A 234 -17.86 5.57 15.38
CA ILE A 234 -17.54 4.14 15.57
C ILE A 234 -17.14 3.89 17.03
N GLU A 235 -16.28 4.75 17.59
CA GLU A 235 -15.85 4.67 18.99
C GLU A 235 -17.04 4.77 19.94
N GLN A 236 -17.97 5.71 19.71
CA GLN A 236 -19.21 5.83 20.49
C GLN A 236 -20.08 4.59 20.36
N ALA A 237 -20.28 4.08 19.14
CA ALA A 237 -21.09 2.89 18.91
C ALA A 237 -20.49 1.62 19.54
N LEU A 238 -19.17 1.55 19.71
CA LEU A 238 -18.47 0.51 20.47
C LEU A 238 -18.73 0.65 21.97
N VAL A 239 -18.58 1.86 22.51
CA VAL A 239 -18.85 2.14 23.93
C VAL A 239 -20.29 1.79 24.28
N GLU A 240 -21.27 2.21 23.48
CA GLU A 240 -22.69 1.89 23.70
C GLU A 240 -23.00 0.39 23.61
N GLU A 241 -22.27 -0.35 22.77
CA GLU A 241 -22.42 -1.80 22.67
C GLU A 241 -21.82 -2.49 23.89
N TYR A 242 -20.61 -2.09 24.28
CA TYR A 242 -19.94 -2.58 25.48
C TYR A 242 -20.77 -2.29 26.73
N GLU A 243 -21.31 -1.07 26.87
CA GLU A 243 -22.21 -0.72 27.95
C GLU A 243 -23.45 -1.61 27.94
N ARG A 244 -24.10 -1.83 26.80
CA ARG A 244 -25.26 -2.72 26.69
C ARG A 244 -24.95 -4.16 27.10
N GLU A 245 -23.83 -4.71 26.65
CA GLU A 245 -23.39 -6.06 27.01
C GLU A 245 -23.01 -6.15 28.50
N MET A 246 -22.33 -5.13 29.02
CA MET A 246 -21.98 -5.00 30.43
C MET A 246 -23.22 -4.92 31.32
N TYR A 247 -24.25 -4.15 30.92
CA TYR A 247 -25.54 -4.09 31.61
C TYR A 247 -26.34 -5.40 31.50
N ALA A 248 -26.14 -6.18 30.43
CA ALA A 248 -26.74 -7.52 30.31
C ALA A 248 -26.03 -8.58 31.20
N PHE A 249 -24.74 -8.37 31.50
CA PHE A 249 -23.90 -9.24 32.33
C PHE A 249 -24.02 -8.97 33.85
N ASP A 250 -24.54 -7.81 34.24
CA ASP A 250 -24.68 -7.32 35.62
C ASP A 250 -25.68 -8.08 36.52
N ARG A 251 -25.99 -9.34 36.22
CA ARG A 251 -26.75 -10.21 37.13
C ARG A 251 -25.91 -11.08 38.07
N ASP A 252 -24.60 -11.33 37.83
CA ASP A 252 -23.91 -12.34 38.67
C ASP A 252 -22.53 -12.03 39.28
N GLN A 253 -21.61 -11.17 38.76
CA GLN A 253 -20.25 -11.08 39.37
C GLN A 253 -19.55 -9.70 39.24
N GLN A 254 -19.95 -8.74 40.07
CA GLN A 254 -19.41 -7.37 40.09
C GLN A 254 -17.93 -7.27 40.54
N SER A 255 -17.44 -8.17 41.39
CA SER A 255 -16.07 -8.07 41.95
C SER A 255 -14.96 -8.51 40.98
N GLU A 256 -15.25 -9.42 40.06
CA GLU A 256 -14.31 -9.85 39.01
C GLU A 256 -14.21 -8.81 37.89
N LYS A 257 -15.33 -8.12 37.63
CA LYS A 257 -15.46 -7.00 36.69
C LYS A 257 -14.56 -5.82 37.08
N ASP A 258 -14.55 -5.44 38.36
CA ASP A 258 -13.71 -4.33 38.84
C ASP A 258 -12.21 -4.65 38.70
N ALA A 259 -11.81 -5.89 38.98
CA ALA A 259 -10.43 -6.34 38.84
C ALA A 259 -9.97 -6.41 37.37
N TYR A 260 -10.85 -6.81 36.45
CA TYR A 260 -10.54 -6.88 35.01
C TYR A 260 -10.40 -5.48 34.39
N ILE A 261 -11.32 -4.57 34.71
CA ILE A 261 -11.29 -3.17 34.22
C ILE A 261 -10.03 -2.46 34.70
N GLU A 262 -9.62 -2.66 35.95
CA GLU A 262 -8.41 -2.04 36.48
C GLU A 262 -7.14 -2.56 35.79
N ASN A 263 -7.15 -3.83 35.38
CA ASN A 263 -6.02 -4.43 34.65
C ASN A 263 -5.95 -3.94 33.20
N ALA A 264 -7.09 -3.84 32.51
CA ALA A 264 -7.15 -3.31 31.14
C ALA A 264 -6.78 -1.82 31.08
N LYS A 265 -7.18 -1.01 32.08
CA LYS A 265 -6.74 0.38 32.21
C LYS A 265 -5.23 0.48 32.42
N LYS A 266 -4.65 -0.34 33.30
CA LYS A 266 -3.18 -0.40 33.48
C LYS A 266 -2.44 -0.80 32.21
N GLN A 267 -2.95 -1.75 31.44
CA GLN A 267 -2.34 -2.15 30.16
C GLN A 267 -2.45 -1.04 29.10
N THR A 268 -3.58 -0.34 29.05
CA THR A 268 -3.79 0.81 28.15
C THR A 268 -2.91 1.99 28.55
N GLU A 269 -2.80 2.28 29.85
CA GLU A 269 -1.92 3.32 30.39
C GLU A 269 -0.45 2.97 30.22
N GLN A 270 -0.05 1.70 30.35
CA GLN A 270 1.31 1.26 30.01
C GLN A 270 1.59 1.37 28.52
N ALA A 271 0.63 1.04 27.65
CA ALA A 271 0.77 1.21 26.20
C ALA A 271 0.84 2.68 25.78
N LEU A 272 0.18 3.57 26.52
CA LEU A 272 0.22 5.02 26.32
C LEU A 272 1.45 5.68 26.97
N ALA A 273 1.92 5.19 28.11
CA ALA A 273 3.12 5.69 28.79
C ALA A 273 4.40 5.22 28.07
N ASN A 274 4.39 4.03 27.47
CA ASN A 274 5.46 3.59 26.56
C ASN A 274 5.43 4.34 25.22
N LYS A 275 4.44 5.22 25.00
CA LYS A 275 4.32 6.07 23.82
C LYS A 275 5.11 7.38 23.96
N ASP A 276 5.53 7.74 25.17
CA ASP A 276 6.42 8.88 25.41
C ASP A 276 7.92 8.54 25.21
N ASP A 277 8.25 7.25 25.03
CA ASP A 277 9.57 6.76 24.62
C ASP A 277 9.60 6.24 23.16
N ILE A 278 8.49 6.39 22.44
CA ILE A 278 8.44 6.19 20.99
C ILE A 278 8.22 7.57 20.39
N ASP A 279 9.33 8.24 20.13
CA ASP A 279 9.40 9.37 19.20
C ASP A 279 8.64 8.92 17.95
N PHE A 280 7.45 9.49 17.74
CA PHE A 280 6.60 9.19 16.59
C PHE A 280 7.29 9.80 15.39
N ASP A 281 8.27 9.05 14.87
CA ASP A 281 9.00 9.39 13.68
C ASP A 281 7.98 9.55 12.55
N ASP A 282 8.09 10.68 11.86
CA ASP A 282 7.23 11.18 10.77
C ASP A 282 7.46 10.35 9.50
N ASP A 283 7.61 9.04 9.69
CA ASP A 283 8.55 8.20 8.94
C ASP A 283 7.83 7.15 8.11
N LEU A 284 6.50 7.11 8.11
CA LEU A 284 5.71 6.07 7.43
C LEU A 284 5.24 6.50 6.02
N GLU A 285 4.98 7.79 5.82
CA GLU A 285 4.99 8.37 4.47
C GLU A 285 6.42 8.46 3.95
N GLN A 286 7.39 8.79 4.81
CA GLN A 286 8.78 8.69 4.43
C GLN A 286 9.20 7.26 4.16
N GLN A 287 8.74 6.19 4.80
CA GLN A 287 9.22 4.80 4.56
C GLN A 287 8.87 4.26 3.17
N LEU A 288 7.79 4.76 2.54
CA LEU A 288 7.57 4.57 1.11
C LEU A 288 8.64 5.28 0.26
N ASP A 289 9.16 6.43 0.73
CA ASP A 289 10.33 7.13 0.18
C ASP A 289 11.69 6.62 0.74
N LYS A 290 11.73 5.91 1.88
CA LYS A 290 12.91 5.58 2.69
C LYS A 290 13.41 4.18 2.40
N GLU A 291 12.53 3.21 2.11
CA GLU A 291 12.95 2.00 1.38
C GLU A 291 13.48 2.34 -0.03
N GLU A 292 13.12 3.51 -0.57
CA GLU A 292 13.76 4.09 -1.75
C GLU A 292 15.09 4.83 -1.46
N LEU A 293 15.27 5.40 -0.26
CA LEU A 293 16.48 6.12 0.17
C LEU A 293 17.56 5.23 0.83
N ASP A 294 17.24 4.16 1.55
CA ASP A 294 18.21 3.40 2.35
C ASP A 294 18.96 2.30 1.57
N GLY A 295 18.57 2.05 0.32
CA GLY A 295 19.44 1.38 -0.65
C GLY A 295 20.65 2.22 -1.11
N ARG A 296 20.82 3.45 -0.60
CA ARG A 296 21.83 4.43 -1.07
C ARG A 296 23.22 4.28 -0.47
N PHE A 297 23.49 3.25 0.35
CA PHE A 297 24.84 2.98 0.85
C PHE A 297 25.21 1.50 0.75
N ALA A 298 25.48 1.05 -0.48
CA ALA A 298 26.40 -0.04 -0.78
C ALA A 298 26.92 0.11 -2.21
N VAL A 299 27.64 1.21 -2.46
CA VAL A 299 28.65 1.24 -3.52
C VAL A 299 29.98 1.28 -2.79
N GLU A 300 30.57 0.11 -2.56
CA GLU A 300 32.01 0.06 -2.35
C GLU A 300 32.65 0.37 -3.69
N GLU A 301 33.18 1.59 -3.80
CA GLU A 301 34.25 1.91 -4.74
C GLU A 301 35.45 1.03 -4.40
N GLU A 302 35.79 0.08 -5.27
CA GLU A 302 37.20 -0.28 -5.46
C GLU A 302 37.65 0.22 -6.83
N THR A 303 38.56 1.18 -6.73
CA THR A 303 39.25 1.90 -7.79
C THR A 303 40.06 0.95 -8.68
N SER A 304 40.00 1.18 -9.98
CA SER A 304 41.00 0.74 -10.94
C SER A 304 42.36 1.38 -10.63
N GLU A 305 43.42 0.58 -10.53
CA GLU A 305 44.70 0.85 -11.21
C GLU A 305 45.63 -0.38 -11.14
N ASP A 306 46.03 -0.81 -12.34
CA ASP A 306 47.24 -1.53 -12.72
C ASP A 306 47.64 -2.86 -12.05
N LEU A 307 47.69 -3.91 -12.88
CA LEU A 307 48.97 -4.48 -13.30
C LEU A 307 48.78 -5.44 -14.49
N TYR A 308 49.55 -5.15 -15.54
CA TYR A 308 49.85 -6.03 -16.66
C TYR A 308 50.27 -7.44 -16.22
N SER A 309 49.76 -8.47 -16.90
CA SER A 309 50.62 -9.55 -17.41
C SER A 309 50.00 -10.18 -18.66
N GLU A 310 50.76 -10.10 -19.74
CA GLU A 310 50.66 -10.98 -20.90
C GLU A 310 50.81 -12.45 -20.49
N ASP A 311 50.47 -13.33 -21.43
CA ASP A 311 50.61 -14.79 -21.42
C ASP A 311 49.50 -15.56 -20.66
N ASP A 312 48.58 -16.20 -21.40
CA ASP A 312 48.96 -17.48 -22.01
C ASP A 312 47.95 -17.98 -23.05
N PHE A 313 48.53 -18.65 -24.05
CA PHE A 313 47.90 -19.36 -25.14
C PHE A 313 47.06 -20.56 -24.65
N GLN A 314 45.96 -20.87 -25.35
CA GLN A 314 45.81 -22.10 -26.16
C GLN A 314 44.31 -22.35 -26.46
N ILE A 315 43.97 -22.20 -27.74
CA ILE A 315 42.86 -22.88 -28.41
C ILE A 315 43.33 -24.31 -28.75
N LYS A 316 42.52 -25.32 -28.43
CA LYS A 316 42.41 -26.65 -29.08
C LYS A 316 41.24 -27.39 -28.41
N LYS A 317 40.31 -28.07 -29.08
CA LYS A 317 40.04 -28.32 -30.49
C LYS A 317 38.60 -28.83 -30.57
#